data_AF-A0A958V5Z0-F1
#
_entry.id   AF-A0A958V5Z0-F1
#
_cell.length_a   1.000
_cell.length_b   1.000
_cell.length_c   1.000
_cell.angle_alpha   90.00
_cell.angle_beta   90.00
_cell.angle_gamma   90.00
#
_symmetry.space_group_name_H-M   'P 1'
#
loop_
_entity.id
_entity.type
_entity.pdbx_description
1 polymer ?
#
loop_
_entity_poly.entity_id
_entity_poly.type
_entity_poly.pdbx_seq_one_letter_code
_entity_poly.pdbx_strand_id
1 'polypeptide(L)'
;TEMPKRDQFLIANSDFAASNDISGDAEVDYRDTDDDGDGVLTIEEDLDHDGIPGNDDCDEDQVPNYLDPTSCDLFPQGFSPNGDGINDQFIIPALSQYKNFTMEIFDRWGNKVYDYDNNGRAEPIWWDGYSTGSRTIDKGQLVPAGTYYYIVKYNEGGLSPRTGWVYVNY
;
A
#
# COMPACT_ATOMS: atom_id res chain seq x y z
N THR A 1 -16.68 22.73 -68.11
CA THR A 1 -16.60 21.27 -67.99
C THR A 1 -15.52 20.97 -66.96
N GLU A 2 -15.91 20.27 -65.91
CA GLU A 2 -15.37 20.33 -64.55
C GLU A 2 -13.96 19.76 -64.36
N MET A 3 -13.21 20.37 -63.43
CA MET A 3 -12.05 19.79 -62.76
C MET A 3 -12.54 18.89 -61.61
N PRO A 4 -12.04 17.66 -61.43
CA PRO A 4 -12.38 16.87 -60.25
C PRO A 4 -11.58 17.36 -59.03
N LYS A 5 -12.28 17.35 -57.89
CA LYS A 5 -11.89 17.94 -56.59
C LYS A 5 -10.78 17.12 -55.90
N ARG A 6 -10.04 17.81 -55.03
CA ARG A 6 -9.10 17.23 -54.06
C ARG A 6 -9.89 16.38 -53.05
N ASP A 7 -9.70 15.07 -53.09
CA ASP A 7 -10.04 14.20 -51.96
C ASP A 7 -8.84 14.14 -51.02
N GLN A 8 -9.00 14.79 -49.86
CA GLN A 8 -8.14 14.59 -48.70
C GLN A 8 -8.31 13.13 -48.27
N PHE A 9 -7.24 12.35 -48.37
CA PHE A 9 -7.18 11.01 -47.81
C PHE A 9 -7.02 11.15 -46.30
N LEU A 10 -8.14 11.10 -45.58
CA LEU A 10 -8.19 10.86 -44.15
C LEU A 10 -7.92 9.37 -43.94
N ILE A 11 -6.73 9.02 -43.46
CA ILE A 11 -6.60 7.88 -42.54
C ILE A 11 -6.06 8.47 -41.25
N ALA A 12 -6.88 8.32 -40.22
CA ALA A 12 -6.73 8.91 -38.92
C ALA A 12 -5.42 8.49 -38.25
N ASN A 13 -4.83 9.45 -37.54
CA ASN A 13 -4.05 9.18 -36.34
C ASN A 13 -4.89 8.28 -35.41
N SER A 14 -4.48 7.05 -35.16
CA SER A 14 -4.99 6.28 -34.02
C SER A 14 -3.99 5.35 -33.34
N ASP A 15 -2.72 5.30 -33.75
CA ASP A 15 -1.75 4.41 -33.08
C ASP A 15 -1.12 5.03 -31.82
N PHE A 16 -1.80 5.98 -31.17
CA PHE A 16 -1.32 6.60 -29.93
C PHE A 16 -2.48 7.11 -29.05
N ALA A 17 -3.45 6.24 -28.75
CA ALA A 17 -4.34 6.32 -27.58
C ALA A 17 -5.23 5.05 -27.51
N ALA A 18 -5.33 4.45 -26.33
CA ALA A 18 -6.25 3.36 -25.95
C ALA A 18 -5.92 1.94 -26.42
N SER A 19 -4.84 1.38 -25.90
CA SER A 19 -4.93 0.02 -25.37
C SER A 19 -5.36 0.17 -23.92
N ASN A 20 -6.66 0.37 -23.68
CA ASN A 20 -7.26 0.35 -22.34
C ASN A 20 -7.51 -1.14 -22.00
N ASP A 21 -6.42 -1.89 -21.91
CA ASP A 21 -6.37 -3.33 -21.68
C ASP A 21 -5.12 -3.54 -20.82
N ILE A 22 -5.29 -3.44 -19.50
CA ILE A 22 -4.20 -3.50 -18.52
C ILE A 22 -3.84 -4.96 -18.20
N SER A 23 -4.84 -5.84 -18.09
CA SER A 23 -4.68 -7.30 -17.90
C SER A 23 -4.04 -8.01 -19.10
N GLY A 24 -4.21 -7.46 -20.32
CA GLY A 24 -3.65 -8.00 -21.56
C GLY A 24 -4.41 -9.21 -22.10
N ASP A 25 -5.67 -9.40 -21.70
CA ASP A 25 -6.50 -10.56 -22.06
C ASP A 25 -7.30 -10.36 -23.37
N ALA A 26 -7.13 -9.19 -24.01
CA ALA A 26 -7.82 -8.72 -25.22
C ALA A 26 -9.29 -8.33 -25.02
N GLU A 27 -9.75 -8.21 -23.78
CA GLU A 27 -10.87 -7.38 -23.39
C GLU A 27 -10.40 -5.94 -23.14
N VAL A 28 -11.32 -5.04 -22.85
CA VAL A 28 -11.02 -3.61 -22.62
C VAL A 28 -11.51 -3.29 -21.23
N ASP A 29 -10.75 -2.53 -20.43
CA ASP A 29 -10.97 -2.34 -18.98
C ASP A 29 -12.46 -2.10 -18.64
N TYR A 30 -13.16 -1.20 -19.34
CA TYR A 30 -14.59 -0.93 -19.07
C TYR A 30 -15.57 -2.11 -19.29
N ARG A 31 -15.11 -3.22 -19.85
CA ARG A 31 -15.83 -4.49 -20.05
C ARG A 31 -15.21 -5.65 -19.29
N ASP A 32 -13.99 -5.49 -18.80
CA ASP A 32 -13.32 -6.48 -17.99
C ASP A 32 -13.89 -6.43 -16.55
N THR A 33 -13.81 -7.55 -15.85
CA THR A 33 -14.20 -7.66 -14.45
C THR A 33 -13.01 -7.77 -13.50
N ASP A 34 -11.81 -7.95 -14.08
CA ASP A 34 -10.50 -8.11 -13.46
C ASP A 34 -9.51 -7.30 -14.31
N ASP A 35 -9.62 -5.97 -14.23
CA ASP A 35 -8.98 -5.01 -15.15
C ASP A 35 -7.44 -5.13 -15.18
N ASP A 36 -6.80 -5.61 -14.11
CA ASP A 36 -5.35 -5.79 -13.98
C ASP A 36 -4.86 -7.24 -14.10
N GLY A 37 -5.78 -8.21 -14.04
CA GLY A 37 -5.51 -9.63 -14.21
C GLY A 37 -4.81 -10.28 -13.01
N ASP A 38 -4.90 -9.71 -11.81
CA ASP A 38 -4.28 -10.24 -10.60
C ASP A 38 -5.09 -11.41 -9.97
N GLY A 39 -6.33 -11.58 -10.44
CA GLY A 39 -7.27 -12.62 -10.00
C GLY A 39 -8.22 -12.20 -8.88
N VAL A 40 -8.20 -10.93 -8.48
CA VAL A 40 -9.21 -10.26 -7.66
C VAL A 40 -10.13 -9.47 -8.61
N LEU A 41 -11.44 -9.54 -8.39
CA LEU A 41 -12.37 -8.78 -9.24
C LEU A 41 -12.30 -7.30 -8.87
N THR A 42 -12.38 -6.39 -9.85
CA THR A 42 -12.41 -4.93 -9.65
C THR A 42 -13.45 -4.44 -8.63
N ILE A 43 -14.55 -5.17 -8.46
CA ILE A 43 -15.58 -4.86 -7.46
C ILE A 43 -15.21 -5.28 -6.02
N GLU A 44 -14.28 -6.22 -5.88
CA GLU A 44 -13.77 -6.74 -4.61
C GLU A 44 -12.53 -5.96 -4.11
N GLU A 45 -12.03 -5.02 -4.89
CA GLU A 45 -10.86 -4.17 -4.58
C GLU A 45 -11.21 -2.85 -3.88
N ASP A 46 -12.45 -2.73 -3.41
CA ASP A 46 -12.89 -1.74 -2.41
C ASP A 46 -12.42 -2.19 -1.01
N LEU A 47 -11.11 -2.12 -0.77
CA LEU A 47 -10.44 -2.58 0.44
C LEU A 47 -10.94 -1.84 1.68
N ASP A 48 -11.16 -0.54 1.54
CA ASP A 48 -11.57 0.34 2.63
C ASP A 48 -13.10 0.31 2.89
N HIS A 49 -13.85 -0.30 1.97
CA HIS A 49 -15.30 -0.50 1.95
C HIS A 49 -16.13 0.79 1.97
N ASP A 50 -15.63 1.86 1.33
CA ASP A 50 -16.38 3.11 1.12
C ASP A 50 -17.32 3.07 -0.10
N GLY A 51 -17.24 2.02 -0.91
CA GLY A 51 -18.03 1.81 -2.12
C GLY A 51 -17.44 2.46 -3.37
N ILE A 52 -16.18 2.88 -3.34
CA ILE A 52 -15.47 3.55 -4.45
C ILE A 52 -14.13 2.84 -4.73
N PRO A 53 -14.11 1.68 -5.40
CA PRO A 53 -12.85 0.96 -5.69
C PRO A 53 -11.76 1.83 -6.37
N GLY A 54 -12.18 2.84 -7.15
CA GLY A 54 -11.25 3.66 -7.91
C GLY A 54 -10.48 4.73 -7.14
N ASN A 55 -10.64 4.83 -5.82
CA ASN A 55 -9.81 5.69 -4.97
C ASN A 55 -8.86 4.90 -4.05
N ASP A 56 -8.91 3.57 -4.08
CA ASP A 56 -8.08 2.71 -3.25
C ASP A 56 -6.73 2.46 -3.92
N ASP A 57 -5.66 2.77 -3.20
CA ASP A 57 -4.26 2.65 -3.62
C ASP A 57 -3.48 2.13 -2.39
N CYS A 58 -3.20 0.83 -2.38
CA CYS A 58 -2.73 0.13 -1.20
C CYS A 58 -1.20 0.17 -1.01
N ASP A 59 -0.44 0.49 -2.05
CA ASP A 59 1.02 0.61 -2.01
C ASP A 59 1.52 2.06 -2.16
N GLU A 60 0.58 3.00 -2.35
CA GLU A 60 0.75 4.45 -2.45
C GLU A 60 1.58 4.89 -3.67
N ASP A 61 1.50 4.14 -4.77
CA ASP A 61 2.22 4.45 -6.02
C ASP A 61 1.45 5.40 -6.98
N GLN A 62 0.19 5.71 -6.66
CA GLN A 62 -0.80 6.50 -7.41
C GLN A 62 -1.52 5.76 -8.54
N VAL A 63 -1.40 4.44 -8.60
CA VAL A 63 -2.23 3.58 -9.43
C VAL A 63 -3.30 2.97 -8.53
N PRO A 64 -4.61 3.15 -8.83
CA PRO A 64 -5.64 2.46 -8.08
C PRO A 64 -5.48 0.94 -8.17
N ASN A 65 -5.80 0.21 -7.10
CA ASN A 65 -5.61 -1.25 -7.01
C ASN A 65 -6.22 -1.98 -8.21
N TYR A 66 -7.42 -1.58 -8.64
CA TYR A 66 -8.09 -2.22 -9.79
C TYR A 66 -7.36 -2.08 -11.13
N LEU A 67 -6.27 -1.31 -11.20
CA LEU A 67 -5.40 -1.17 -12.36
C LEU A 67 -3.94 -1.54 -12.03
N ASP A 68 -3.68 -2.09 -10.86
CA ASP A 68 -2.36 -2.40 -10.35
C ASP A 68 -2.24 -3.86 -9.87
N PRO A 69 -1.60 -4.74 -10.66
CA PRO A 69 -1.43 -6.16 -10.31
C PRO A 69 -0.48 -6.39 -9.13
N THR A 70 -0.02 -5.33 -8.48
CA THR A 70 0.88 -5.39 -7.33
C THR A 70 0.12 -5.79 -6.07
N SER A 71 0.64 -6.81 -5.39
CA SER A 71 0.01 -7.29 -4.16
C SER A 71 0.09 -6.25 -3.03
N CYS A 72 -1.06 -5.97 -2.42
CA CYS A 72 -1.21 -5.17 -1.21
C CYS A 72 -0.56 -5.77 0.07
N ASP A 73 0.21 -6.87 0.00
CA ASP A 73 0.97 -7.42 1.13
C ASP A 73 2.35 -6.74 1.31
N LEU A 74 2.37 -5.40 1.25
CA LEU A 74 3.59 -4.60 1.34
C LEU A 74 4.00 -4.38 2.80
N PHE A 75 4.93 -5.20 3.30
CA PHE A 75 5.57 -5.04 4.61
C PHE A 75 7.06 -4.71 4.45
N PRO A 76 7.47 -3.45 4.68
CA PRO A 76 8.87 -3.07 4.54
C PRO A 76 9.80 -3.83 5.49
N GLN A 77 10.99 -4.15 5.00
CA GLN A 77 12.01 -4.88 5.75
C GLN A 77 13.04 -3.96 6.43
N GLY A 78 12.95 -2.65 6.22
CA GLY A 78 13.81 -1.70 6.92
C GLY A 78 13.42 -0.25 6.70
N PHE A 79 13.91 0.60 7.60
CA PHE A 79 13.73 2.05 7.56
C PHE A 79 14.92 2.73 8.27
N SER A 80 15.09 4.02 8.05
CA SER A 80 16.23 4.82 8.51
C SER A 80 15.78 6.09 9.22
N PRO A 81 15.47 6.05 10.53
CA PRO A 81 15.03 7.23 11.29
C PRO A 81 16.19 8.18 11.62
N ASN A 82 16.83 8.74 10.59
CA ASN A 82 18.00 9.61 10.69
C ASN A 82 17.66 11.10 10.45
N GLY A 83 16.41 11.40 10.09
CA GLY A 83 15.88 12.74 9.88
C GLY A 83 16.23 13.37 8.53
N ASP A 84 16.58 12.56 7.54
CA ASP A 84 16.85 13.03 6.17
C ASP A 84 15.58 13.17 5.30
N GLY A 85 14.42 12.76 5.83
CA GLY A 85 13.12 12.79 5.16
C GLY A 85 12.82 11.54 4.33
N ILE A 86 13.72 10.56 4.27
CA ILE A 86 13.60 9.36 3.45
C ILE A 86 13.54 8.13 4.36
N ASN A 87 12.42 7.40 4.31
CA ASN A 87 12.20 6.21 5.14
C ASN A 87 12.45 6.45 6.64
N ASP A 88 12.11 7.64 7.14
CA ASP A 88 12.27 7.99 8.56
C ASP A 88 11.28 7.27 9.48
N GLN A 89 10.25 6.66 8.90
CA GLN A 89 9.18 5.96 9.62
C GLN A 89 8.99 4.56 9.05
N PHE A 90 8.61 3.64 9.93
CA PHE A 90 8.15 2.32 9.55
C PHE A 90 6.68 2.38 9.13
N ILE A 91 6.49 2.80 7.88
CA ILE A 91 5.19 2.88 7.20
C ILE A 91 4.83 1.48 6.70
N ILE A 92 3.59 1.04 6.90
CA ILE A 92 3.08 -0.22 6.35
C ILE A 92 1.80 0.09 5.58
N PRO A 93 1.89 0.45 4.28
CA PRO A 93 0.75 0.88 3.47
C PRO A 93 -0.43 -0.08 3.51
N ALA A 94 -0.14 -1.39 3.52
CA ALA A 94 -1.12 -2.48 3.66
C ALA A 94 -2.07 -2.36 4.88
N LEU A 95 -1.74 -1.55 5.90
CA LEU A 95 -2.56 -1.34 7.09
C LEU A 95 -3.53 -0.15 7.00
N SER A 96 -3.49 0.66 5.94
CA SER A 96 -4.41 1.78 5.71
C SER A 96 -5.88 1.35 5.71
N GLN A 97 -6.17 0.18 5.12
CA GLN A 97 -7.50 -0.42 5.09
C GLN A 97 -8.03 -0.86 6.47
N TYR A 98 -7.16 -1.16 7.44
CA TYR A 98 -7.56 -1.76 8.73
C TYR A 98 -7.70 -0.74 9.85
N LYS A 99 -8.76 0.06 9.85
CA LYS A 99 -8.92 1.21 10.77
C LYS A 99 -8.75 0.88 12.26
N ASN A 100 -8.95 -0.36 12.72
CA ASN A 100 -8.85 -0.75 14.13
C ASN A 100 -7.62 -1.60 14.48
N PHE A 101 -6.57 -1.63 13.65
CA PHE A 101 -5.40 -2.47 13.93
C PHE A 101 -4.61 -2.01 15.19
N THR A 102 -3.92 -2.97 15.83
CA THR A 102 -2.87 -2.69 16.82
C THR A 102 -1.53 -3.23 16.35
N MET A 103 -0.45 -2.54 16.73
CA MET A 103 0.93 -2.91 16.38
C MET A 103 1.82 -2.89 17.62
N GLU A 104 2.51 -4.00 17.86
CA GLU A 104 3.50 -4.13 18.92
C GLU A 104 4.86 -4.44 18.29
N ILE A 105 5.93 -3.76 18.71
CA ILE A 105 7.30 -4.00 18.21
C ILE A 105 8.21 -4.34 19.38
N PHE A 106 9.07 -5.33 19.17
CA PHE A 106 9.97 -5.90 20.16
C PHE A 106 11.42 -5.87 19.67
N ASP A 107 12.36 -5.70 20.60
CA ASP A 107 13.77 -5.94 20.32
C ASP A 107 14.07 -7.45 20.21
N ARG A 108 15.32 -7.78 19.88
CA ARG A 108 15.79 -9.17 19.76
C ARG A 108 15.70 -10.00 21.04
N TRP A 109 15.58 -9.36 22.20
CA TRP A 109 15.45 -10.02 23.51
C TRP A 109 14.00 -10.16 23.96
N GLY A 110 13.04 -9.67 23.17
CA GLY A 110 11.62 -9.72 23.47
C GLY A 110 11.13 -8.58 24.36
N ASN A 111 11.94 -7.54 24.58
CA ASN A 111 11.44 -6.33 25.24
C ASN A 111 10.59 -5.55 24.25
N LYS A 112 9.36 -5.20 24.64
CA LYS A 112 8.50 -4.33 23.83
C LYS A 112 9.15 -2.94 23.75
N VAL A 113 9.34 -2.42 22.55
CA VAL A 113 9.85 -1.07 22.26
C VAL A 113 8.74 -0.11 21.84
N TYR A 114 7.70 -0.62 21.18
CA TYR A 114 6.58 0.18 20.65
C TYR A 114 5.25 -0.55 20.88
N ASP A 115 4.20 0.21 21.15
CA ASP A 115 2.86 -0.29 21.46
C ASP A 115 1.84 0.73 20.93
N TYR A 116 1.12 0.36 19.88
CA TYR A 116 0.26 1.25 19.12
C TYR A 116 -1.12 0.67 18.88
N ASP A 117 -2.10 1.55 18.97
CA ASP A 117 -3.50 1.29 18.68
C ASP A 117 -3.99 2.39 17.73
N ASN A 118 -4.39 1.99 16.52
CA ASN A 118 -4.86 2.93 15.51
C ASN A 118 -6.23 3.52 15.89
N ASN A 119 -7.06 2.76 16.62
CA ASN A 119 -8.35 3.18 17.18
C ASN A 119 -9.23 3.99 16.21
N GLY A 120 -9.37 3.51 14.97
CA GLY A 120 -10.27 4.08 13.96
C GLY A 120 -9.71 5.25 13.15
N ARG A 121 -8.42 5.57 13.24
CA ARG A 121 -7.82 6.66 12.43
C ARG A 121 -7.74 6.26 10.96
N ALA A 122 -8.10 7.19 10.08
CA ALA A 122 -7.89 7.06 8.64
C ALA A 122 -6.40 7.15 8.27
N GLU A 123 -5.64 7.98 8.98
CA GLU A 123 -4.19 8.14 8.80
C GLU A 123 -3.46 7.60 10.05
N PRO A 124 -2.82 6.42 9.97
CA PRO A 124 -2.06 5.86 11.07
C PRO A 124 -0.83 6.70 11.43
N ILE A 125 -0.41 6.59 12.69
CA ILE A 125 0.83 7.20 13.18
C ILE A 125 1.89 6.10 13.19
N TRP A 126 2.81 6.17 12.24
CA TRP A 126 3.86 5.18 12.04
C TRP A 126 4.95 5.27 13.10
N TRP A 127 5.69 4.17 13.28
CA TRP A 127 6.80 4.12 14.22
C TRP A 127 8.02 4.85 13.64
N ASP A 128 8.56 5.80 14.39
CA ASP A 128 9.68 6.67 14.02
C ASP A 128 11.02 6.19 14.62
N GLY A 129 11.09 4.94 15.06
CA GLY A 129 12.28 4.37 15.72
C GLY A 129 12.44 4.77 17.19
N TYR A 130 11.56 5.58 17.77
CA TYR A 130 11.61 5.88 19.20
C TYR A 130 10.92 4.81 20.04
N SER A 131 11.55 4.41 21.14
CA SER A 131 10.96 3.47 22.09
C SER A 131 9.88 4.20 22.92
N THR A 132 8.60 3.93 22.66
CA THR A 132 7.46 4.58 23.36
C THR A 132 6.61 3.63 24.19
N GLY A 133 6.85 2.32 24.11
CA GLY A 133 6.08 1.30 24.81
C GLY A 133 5.97 1.53 26.32
N SER A 134 4.82 1.15 26.89
CA SER A 134 4.50 1.43 28.30
C SER A 134 5.40 0.71 29.32
N ARG A 135 6.21 -0.28 28.89
CA ARG A 135 7.11 -1.09 29.73
C ARG A 135 8.53 -1.20 29.18
N THR A 136 8.99 -0.21 28.42
CA THR A 136 10.33 -0.23 27.81
C THR A 136 11.40 0.27 28.78
N ILE A 137 12.64 -0.19 28.60
CA ILE A 137 13.78 0.26 29.43
C ILE A 137 14.20 1.69 29.04
N ASP A 138 14.16 2.04 27.75
CA ASP A 138 14.72 3.30 27.22
C ASP A 138 13.64 4.21 26.61
N LYS A 139 12.60 4.52 27.38
CA LYS A 139 11.44 5.30 26.88
C LYS A 139 11.86 6.69 26.38
N GLY A 140 11.45 7.04 25.16
CA GLY A 140 11.68 8.33 24.51
C GLY A 140 13.04 8.44 23.81
N GLN A 141 13.81 7.36 23.69
CA GLN A 141 15.06 7.33 22.95
C GLN A 141 14.91 6.58 21.63
N LEU A 142 15.71 6.97 20.62
CA LEU A 142 15.90 6.16 19.42
C LEU A 142 16.45 4.79 19.82
N VAL A 143 15.87 3.74 19.22
CA VAL A 143 16.36 2.38 19.44
C VAL A 143 17.72 2.18 18.77
N PRO A 144 18.57 1.25 19.22
CA PRO A 144 19.81 0.95 18.50
C PRO A 144 19.57 0.40 17.08
N ALA A 145 20.54 0.58 16.17
CA ALA A 145 20.48 -0.10 14.87
C ALA A 145 20.43 -1.62 15.06
N GLY A 146 19.53 -2.30 14.34
CA GLY A 146 19.32 -3.72 14.54
C GLY A 146 18.00 -4.23 13.98
N THR A 147 17.79 -5.54 14.15
CA THR A 147 16.54 -6.20 13.77
C THR A 147 15.54 -6.15 14.92
N TYR A 148 14.34 -5.71 14.60
CA TYR A 148 13.18 -5.67 15.47
C TYR A 148 12.10 -6.59 14.92
N TYR A 149 11.19 -7.03 15.80
CA TYR A 149 10.10 -7.94 15.45
C TYR A 149 8.77 -7.27 15.73
N TYR A 150 7.82 -7.39 14.82
CA TYR A 150 6.49 -6.80 15.00
C TYR A 150 5.40 -7.86 15.04
N ILE A 151 4.32 -7.52 15.74
CA ILE A 151 3.04 -8.22 15.73
C ILE A 151 1.98 -7.18 15.38
N VAL A 152 1.26 -7.41 14.27
CA VAL A 152 0.11 -6.62 13.86
C VAL A 152 -1.15 -7.46 14.06
N LYS A 153 -2.11 -6.91 14.79
CA LYS A 153 -3.43 -7.51 14.96
C LYS A 153 -4.43 -6.61 14.25
N TYR A 154 -5.02 -7.10 13.17
CA TYR A 154 -6.01 -6.36 12.37
C TYR A 154 -7.27 -6.00 13.17
N ASN A 155 -7.60 -6.80 14.20
CA ASN A 155 -8.80 -6.66 15.03
C ASN A 155 -10.11 -6.72 14.23
N GLU A 156 -10.07 -7.41 13.09
CA GLU A 156 -11.23 -7.74 12.27
C GLU A 156 -11.50 -9.25 12.32
N GLY A 157 -12.77 -9.62 12.21
CA GLY A 157 -13.20 -11.01 12.39
C GLY A 157 -12.59 -11.94 11.33
N GLY A 158 -11.87 -12.98 11.77
CA GLY A 158 -11.34 -14.03 10.89
C GLY A 158 -9.90 -13.82 10.42
N LEU A 159 -9.31 -12.63 10.61
CA LEU A 159 -7.92 -12.37 10.26
C LEU A 159 -6.97 -12.80 11.39
N SER A 160 -5.96 -13.60 11.03
CA SER A 160 -4.90 -13.97 11.95
C SER A 160 -3.89 -12.83 12.10
N PRO A 161 -3.25 -12.64 13.27
CA PRO A 161 -2.20 -11.65 13.43
C PRO A 161 -1.06 -11.87 12.44
N ARG A 162 -0.55 -10.77 11.86
CA ARG A 162 0.67 -10.78 11.04
C ARG A 162 1.88 -10.60 11.95
N THR A 163 2.93 -11.38 11.70
CA THR A 163 4.21 -11.22 12.40
C THR A 163 5.34 -11.11 11.38
N GLY A 164 6.39 -10.39 11.74
CA GLY A 164 7.53 -10.19 10.86
C GLY A 164 8.67 -9.48 11.55
N TRP A 165 9.59 -8.97 10.75
CA TRP A 165 10.77 -8.26 11.23
C TRP A 165 11.01 -7.01 10.39
N VAL A 166 11.69 -6.04 11.00
CA VAL A 166 12.13 -4.80 10.35
C VAL A 166 13.54 -4.48 10.83
N TYR A 167 14.40 -4.02 9.92
CA TYR A 167 15.75 -3.57 10.24
C TYR A 167 15.78 -2.05 10.39
N VAL A 168 16.26 -1.57 11.53
CA VAL A 168 16.50 -0.14 11.80
C VAL A 168 17.96 0.17 11.50
N ASN A 169 18.19 1.19 10.67
CA ASN A 169 19.52 1.73 10.37
C ASN A 169 19.56 3.26 10.52
N TYR A 170 20.73 3.88 10.51
CA TYR A 170 20.88 5.35 10.59
C TYR A 170 21.85 5.87 9.53
#